data_AF-A0A5B7AA06-F1
#
_entry.id   AF-A0A5B7AA06-F1
#
_cell.length_a   1.000
_cell.length_b   1.000
_cell.length_c   1.000
_cell.angle_alpha   90.00
_cell.angle_beta   90.00
_cell.angle_gamma   90.00
#
_symmetry.space_group_name_H-M   'P 1'
#
loop_
_entity.id
_entity.type
_entity.pdbx_description
1 polymer ?
#
loop_
_entity_poly.entity_id
_entity_poly.type
_entity_poly.pdbx_seq_one_letter_code
_entity_poly.pdbx_strand_id
1 'polypeptide(L)'
;MNEPRCVSDSTGDKLQAWIEEMAVYMKSIDPKHLVEIGLEGFYGPSTPNRVQFNPNTYAQQVGTDFIRNHQVLGVDFASVHIYADSWVSPSISDAHIQFTNSWMQAHIEDAENVLGMPVVFGEFGVSAKDTGYNSSFRDTLISTVYNTLLNSTKTGGGGGGSLLWQLFPEGTDNMDDGYAIVLPKSPSTAKIISLQSTRLITFNSLCSWKCHWGCKKKHALENHDEL
;
A
#
# COMPACT_ATOMS: atom_id res chain seq x y z
N MET A 1 8.64 -2.65 9.35
CA MET A 1 8.99 -4.09 9.31
C MET A 1 8.35 -4.64 8.06
N ASN A 2 9.04 -5.43 7.23
CA ASN A 2 8.40 -5.95 6.01
C ASN A 2 7.34 -7.00 6.37
N GLU A 3 6.11 -6.80 5.93
CA GLU A 3 4.98 -7.75 5.98
C GLU A 3 4.83 -8.47 7.34
N PRO A 4 4.69 -7.74 8.47
CA PRO A 4 4.57 -8.38 9.78
C PRO A 4 3.27 -9.18 9.85
N ARG A 5 3.36 -10.44 10.28
CA ARG A 5 2.22 -11.31 10.56
C ARG A 5 2.35 -11.91 11.95
N CYS A 6 1.30 -11.79 12.77
CA CYS A 6 1.19 -12.40 14.09
C CYS A 6 0.15 -13.54 14.10
N VAL A 7 0.47 -14.66 13.44
CA VAL A 7 -0.43 -15.83 13.34
C VAL A 7 -0.79 -16.48 14.69
N SER A 8 -0.04 -16.16 15.75
CA SER A 8 -0.32 -16.64 17.11
C SER A 8 -1.39 -15.83 17.85
N ASP A 9 -1.88 -14.75 17.26
CA ASP A 9 -2.89 -13.86 17.85
C ASP A 9 -3.72 -13.16 16.76
N SER A 10 -4.82 -13.80 16.36
CA SER A 10 -5.74 -13.24 15.37
C SER A 10 -6.59 -12.07 15.89
N THR A 11 -6.52 -11.74 17.19
CA THR A 11 -7.17 -10.51 17.70
C THR A 11 -6.42 -9.25 17.24
N GLY A 12 -5.12 -9.41 16.94
CA GLY A 12 -4.21 -8.34 16.55
C GLY A 12 -3.65 -7.55 17.73
N ASP A 13 -3.97 -7.89 18.97
CA ASP A 13 -3.56 -7.14 20.16
C ASP A 13 -2.03 -7.17 20.37
N LYS A 14 -1.39 -8.32 20.17
CA LYS A 14 0.08 -8.42 20.28
C LYS A 14 0.80 -7.53 19.28
N LEU A 15 0.37 -7.56 18.02
CA LEU A 15 1.00 -6.76 16.98
C LEU A 15 0.71 -5.28 17.20
N GLN A 16 -0.53 -4.92 17.58
CA GLN A 16 -0.90 -3.55 17.92
C GLN A 16 -0.01 -2.99 19.03
N ALA A 17 0.14 -3.70 20.15
CA ALA A 17 0.96 -3.24 21.28
C ALA A 17 2.43 -3.04 20.86
N TRP A 18 2.96 -3.92 20.02
CA TRP A 18 4.31 -3.79 19.49
C TRP A 18 4.45 -2.55 18.57
N ILE A 19 3.46 -2.27 17.71
CA ILE A 19 3.46 -1.08 16.85
C ILE A 19 3.40 0.19 17.70
N GLU A 20 2.55 0.23 18.73
CA GLU A 20 2.42 1.37 19.67
C GLU A 20 3.73 1.67 20.39
N GLU A 21 4.43 0.65 20.86
CA GLU A 21 5.73 0.79 21.52
C GLU A 21 6.80 1.28 20.52
N MET A 22 6.94 0.59 19.38
CA MET A 22 8.07 0.81 18.48
C MET A 22 7.94 2.09 17.66
N ALA A 23 6.73 2.50 17.26
CA ALA A 23 6.54 3.75 16.53
C ALA A 23 6.95 4.97 17.38
N VAL A 24 6.52 5.01 18.65
CA VAL A 24 6.89 6.08 19.59
C VAL A 24 8.38 6.03 19.91
N TYR A 25 8.94 4.84 20.13
CA TYR A 25 10.37 4.68 20.37
C TYR A 25 11.22 5.21 19.22
N MET A 26 10.89 4.84 17.97
CA MET A 26 11.58 5.35 16.78
C MET A 26 11.52 6.87 16.68
N LYS A 27 10.35 7.47 16.90
CA LYS A 27 10.18 8.93 16.90
C LYS A 27 10.93 9.64 18.02
N SER A 28 11.18 8.98 19.15
CA SER A 28 12.00 9.52 20.24
C SER A 28 13.48 9.65 19.86
N ILE A 29 13.97 8.77 18.96
CA ILE A 29 15.33 8.78 18.45
C ILE A 29 15.44 9.74 17.25
N ASP A 30 14.48 9.65 16.33
CA ASP A 30 14.44 10.45 15.11
C ASP A 30 13.06 11.07 14.90
N PRO A 31 12.84 12.30 15.37
CA PRO A 31 11.57 12.99 15.19
C PRO A 31 11.43 13.64 13.80
N LYS A 32 12.45 13.58 12.94
CA LYS A 32 12.46 14.31 11.65
C LYS A 32 11.96 13.44 10.49
N HIS A 33 12.26 12.15 10.50
CA HIS A 33 11.89 11.26 9.42
C HIS A 33 10.48 10.67 9.60
N LEU A 34 9.83 10.38 8.48
CA LEU A 34 8.54 9.69 8.49
C LEU A 34 8.73 8.22 8.90
N VAL A 35 7.72 7.66 9.54
CA VAL A 35 7.64 6.28 9.99
C VAL A 35 6.37 5.65 9.44
N GLU A 36 6.52 4.45 8.90
CA GLU A 36 5.46 3.57 8.46
C GLU A 36 5.69 2.17 9.06
N ILE A 37 4.70 1.29 8.95
CA ILE A 37 4.69 0.00 9.66
C ILE A 37 5.25 -1.14 8.79
N GLY A 38 4.94 -1.12 7.49
CA GLY A 38 5.29 -2.11 6.46
C GLY A 38 4.24 -3.19 6.28
N LEU A 39 2.96 -2.84 6.53
CA LEU A 39 1.84 -3.76 6.39
C LEU A 39 1.52 -4.06 4.92
N GLU A 40 1.10 -5.31 4.69
CA GLU A 40 0.43 -5.71 3.45
C GLU A 40 -0.93 -5.02 3.28
N GLY A 41 -1.59 -4.66 4.39
CA GLY A 41 -2.84 -3.88 4.41
C GLY A 41 -4.09 -4.67 4.81
N PHE A 42 -4.01 -5.89 5.32
CA PHE A 42 -5.22 -6.64 5.66
C PHE A 42 -6.09 -5.96 6.74
N TYR A 43 -7.40 -5.92 6.49
CA TYR A 43 -8.38 -5.46 7.46
C TYR A 43 -8.61 -6.52 8.54
N GLY A 44 -8.69 -6.06 9.79
CA GLY A 44 -8.82 -6.90 10.97
C GLY A 44 -10.16 -6.76 11.69
N PRO A 45 -10.26 -7.32 12.91
CA PRO A 45 -11.48 -7.35 13.70
C PRO A 45 -12.08 -5.99 14.05
N SER A 46 -11.30 -4.90 14.01
CA SER A 46 -11.82 -3.55 14.32
C SER A 46 -12.74 -3.01 13.22
N THR A 47 -12.63 -3.52 12.00
CA THR A 47 -13.43 -3.09 10.84
C THR A 47 -14.06 -4.27 10.10
N PRO A 48 -15.01 -4.97 10.72
CA PRO A 48 -15.62 -6.17 10.15
C PRO A 48 -16.38 -5.90 8.84
N ASN A 49 -16.80 -4.66 8.59
CA ASN A 49 -17.43 -4.23 7.33
C ASN A 49 -16.43 -4.08 6.16
N ARG A 50 -15.13 -3.97 6.43
CA ARG A 50 -14.08 -3.85 5.41
C ARG A 50 -13.44 -5.20 5.05
N VAL A 51 -13.67 -6.27 5.82
CA VAL A 51 -13.06 -7.60 5.56
C VAL A 51 -13.42 -8.20 4.21
N GLN A 52 -14.51 -7.75 3.58
CA GLN A 52 -14.89 -8.14 2.22
C GLN A 52 -13.87 -7.72 1.15
N PHE A 53 -12.99 -6.77 1.46
CA PHE A 53 -11.90 -6.35 0.57
C PHE A 53 -10.65 -7.22 0.72
N ASN A 54 -10.53 -8.00 1.80
CA ASN A 54 -9.40 -8.92 1.97
C ASN A 54 -9.40 -10.00 0.88
N PRO A 55 -8.23 -10.47 0.41
CA PRO A 55 -8.14 -11.42 -0.69
C PRO A 55 -8.71 -12.80 -0.34
N ASN A 56 -8.68 -13.18 0.94
CA ASN A 56 -9.15 -14.47 1.43
C ASN A 56 -9.38 -14.42 2.96
N THR A 57 -9.86 -15.52 3.54
CA THR A 57 -10.13 -15.62 4.99
C THR A 57 -8.87 -15.68 5.85
N TYR A 58 -7.73 -16.11 5.28
CA TYR A 58 -6.45 -16.18 6.00
C TYR A 58 -5.92 -14.79 6.34
N ALA A 59 -6.18 -13.78 5.50
CA ALA A 59 -5.83 -12.38 5.77
C ALA A 59 -6.36 -11.83 7.11
N GLN A 60 -7.44 -12.40 7.67
CA GLN A 60 -7.98 -12.02 8.98
C GLN A 60 -7.30 -12.75 10.16
N GLN A 61 -6.46 -13.75 9.88
CA GLN A 61 -5.85 -14.63 10.88
C GLN A 61 -4.40 -14.28 11.19
N VAL A 62 -3.85 -13.28 10.49
CA VAL A 62 -2.43 -12.90 10.59
C VAL A 62 -2.19 -11.73 11.56
N GLY A 63 -3.18 -11.36 12.36
CA GLY A 63 -3.03 -10.40 13.47
C GLY A 63 -2.80 -8.94 13.06
N THR A 64 -2.92 -8.61 11.77
CA THR A 64 -2.87 -7.23 11.26
C THR A 64 -4.27 -6.64 11.21
N ASP A 65 -4.36 -5.32 11.36
CA ASP A 65 -5.60 -4.56 11.22
C ASP A 65 -5.28 -3.18 10.65
N PHE A 66 -5.48 -3.00 9.34
CA PHE A 66 -5.05 -1.81 8.60
C PHE A 66 -5.41 -0.48 9.28
N ILE A 67 -6.68 -0.32 9.69
CA ILE A 67 -7.13 0.95 10.28
C ILE A 67 -6.56 1.10 11.69
N ARG A 68 -6.72 0.09 12.55
CA ARG A 68 -6.26 0.16 13.95
C ARG A 68 -4.75 0.38 14.04
N ASN A 69 -3.98 -0.32 13.23
CA ASN A 69 -2.53 -0.24 13.24
C ASN A 69 -2.02 1.14 12.80
N HIS A 70 -2.60 1.75 11.76
CA HIS A 70 -2.18 3.07 11.29
C HIS A 70 -2.77 4.24 12.10
N GLN A 71 -3.68 4.00 13.04
CA GLN A 71 -4.13 5.01 14.00
C GLN A 71 -3.06 5.34 15.06
N VAL A 72 -2.06 4.47 15.23
CA VAL A 72 -0.99 4.62 16.23
C VAL A 72 -0.26 5.97 16.12
N LEU A 73 0.10 6.53 17.28
CA LEU A 73 0.91 7.75 17.36
C LEU A 73 2.32 7.48 16.85
N GLY A 74 2.82 8.36 15.98
CA GLY A 74 4.16 8.24 15.40
C GLY A 74 4.19 7.52 14.05
N VAL A 75 3.08 6.93 13.61
CA VAL A 75 2.90 6.47 12.22
C VAL A 75 2.40 7.64 11.38
N ASP A 76 3.13 7.99 10.32
CA ASP A 76 2.88 9.20 9.53
C ASP A 76 2.14 8.95 8.21
N PHE A 77 2.24 7.75 7.67
CA PHE A 77 1.52 7.35 6.47
C PHE A 77 1.23 5.85 6.48
N ALA A 78 0.22 5.45 5.71
CA ALA A 78 -0.20 4.06 5.62
C ALA A 78 0.55 3.32 4.52
N SER A 79 0.84 2.04 4.73
CA SER A 79 1.46 1.15 3.75
C SER A 79 0.53 0.00 3.39
N VAL A 80 0.54 -0.39 2.11
CA VAL A 80 -0.27 -1.48 1.57
C VAL A 80 0.53 -2.20 0.47
N HIS A 81 0.45 -3.51 0.37
CA HIS A 81 1.04 -4.31 -0.71
C HIS A 81 -0.05 -4.87 -1.64
N ILE A 82 0.32 -5.35 -2.83
CA ILE A 82 -0.61 -5.95 -3.79
C ILE A 82 0.02 -7.14 -4.53
N TYR A 83 -0.35 -8.36 -4.13
CA TYR A 83 0.05 -9.60 -4.80
C TYR A 83 -1.18 -10.45 -5.13
N ALA A 84 -2.01 -9.96 -6.06
CA ALA A 84 -3.29 -10.60 -6.40
C ALA A 84 -3.10 -12.04 -6.92
N ASP A 85 -2.03 -12.30 -7.64
CA ASP A 85 -1.61 -13.62 -8.10
C ASP A 85 -1.29 -14.59 -6.95
N SER A 86 -0.63 -14.12 -5.90
CA SER A 86 -0.29 -14.94 -4.73
C SER A 86 -1.46 -15.09 -3.76
N TRP A 87 -2.33 -14.10 -3.66
CA TRP A 87 -3.38 -14.06 -2.63
C TRP A 87 -4.75 -14.54 -3.11
N VAL A 88 -5.08 -14.33 -4.39
CA VAL A 88 -6.38 -14.66 -4.98
C VAL A 88 -6.30 -15.98 -5.75
N SER A 89 -5.36 -16.08 -6.71
CA SER A 89 -5.19 -17.29 -7.52
C SER A 89 -3.88 -17.26 -8.33
N PRO A 90 -3.11 -18.36 -8.40
CA PRO A 90 -1.92 -18.43 -9.25
C PRO A 90 -2.24 -18.54 -10.75
N SER A 91 -3.52 -18.73 -11.13
CA SER A 91 -3.96 -18.65 -12.52
C SER A 91 -4.39 -17.23 -12.85
N ILE A 92 -3.64 -16.57 -13.75
CA ILE A 92 -3.89 -15.19 -14.16
C ILE A 92 -5.26 -15.05 -14.81
N SER A 93 -6.04 -14.09 -14.32
CA SER A 93 -7.39 -13.78 -14.82
C SER A 93 -7.78 -12.33 -14.52
N ASP A 94 -8.91 -11.89 -15.10
CA ASP A 94 -9.48 -10.56 -14.85
C ASP A 94 -9.82 -10.31 -13.37
N ALA A 95 -10.02 -11.37 -12.58
CA ALA A 95 -10.27 -11.27 -11.15
C ALA A 95 -9.12 -10.56 -10.40
N HIS A 96 -7.88 -10.69 -10.87
CA HIS A 96 -6.73 -10.00 -10.27
C HIS A 96 -6.78 -8.49 -10.47
N ILE A 97 -7.23 -8.04 -11.64
CA ILE A 97 -7.40 -6.61 -11.95
C ILE A 97 -8.59 -6.05 -11.16
N GLN A 98 -9.68 -6.80 -11.04
CA GLN A 98 -10.84 -6.41 -10.23
C GLN A 98 -10.48 -6.28 -8.75
N PHE A 99 -9.79 -7.29 -8.20
CA PHE A 99 -9.27 -7.25 -6.83
C PHE A 99 -8.32 -6.06 -6.62
N THR A 100 -7.35 -5.85 -7.51
CA THR A 100 -6.41 -4.72 -7.41
C THR A 100 -7.14 -3.38 -7.33
N ASN A 101 -8.16 -3.18 -8.17
CA ASN A 101 -8.95 -1.95 -8.14
C ASN A 101 -9.74 -1.77 -6.84
N SER A 102 -10.49 -2.79 -6.40
CA SER A 102 -11.29 -2.69 -5.17
C SER A 102 -10.41 -2.54 -3.93
N TRP A 103 -9.30 -3.27 -3.88
CA TRP A 103 -8.28 -3.17 -2.85
C TRP A 103 -7.73 -1.75 -2.75
N MET A 104 -7.26 -1.18 -3.85
CA MET A 104 -6.71 0.18 -3.84
C MET A 104 -7.76 1.24 -3.47
N GLN A 105 -8.97 1.12 -3.99
CA GLN A 105 -10.04 2.08 -3.70
C GLN A 105 -10.41 2.08 -2.21
N ALA A 106 -10.58 0.90 -1.60
CA ALA A 106 -10.90 0.80 -0.18
C ALA A 106 -9.79 1.41 0.71
N HIS A 107 -8.52 1.12 0.41
CA HIS A 107 -7.41 1.65 1.19
C HIS A 107 -7.21 3.15 1.03
N ILE A 108 -7.37 3.68 -0.18
CA ILE A 108 -7.33 5.13 -0.42
C ILE A 108 -8.48 5.81 0.33
N GLU A 109 -9.69 5.26 0.26
CA GLU A 109 -10.87 5.79 0.96
C GLU A 109 -10.68 5.80 2.48
N ASP A 110 -10.19 4.71 3.08
CA ASP A 110 -9.98 4.63 4.52
C ASP A 110 -8.78 5.48 4.99
N ALA A 111 -7.70 5.52 4.22
CA ALA A 111 -6.57 6.40 4.51
C ALA A 111 -7.01 7.88 4.52
N GLU A 112 -7.85 8.26 3.55
CA GLU A 112 -8.33 9.62 3.41
C GLU A 112 -9.37 10.00 4.49
N ASN A 113 -10.41 9.18 4.64
CA ASN A 113 -11.59 9.56 5.41
C ASN A 113 -11.56 9.10 6.88
N VAL A 114 -10.73 8.10 7.20
CA VAL A 114 -10.66 7.52 8.55
C VAL A 114 -9.32 7.84 9.21
N LEU A 115 -8.21 7.62 8.51
CA LEU A 115 -6.86 7.79 9.10
C LEU A 115 -6.35 9.23 9.02
N GLY A 116 -6.81 10.00 8.04
CA GLY A 116 -6.34 11.36 7.84
C GLY A 116 -4.87 11.43 7.41
N MET A 117 -4.39 10.46 6.63
CA MET A 117 -3.00 10.36 6.16
C MET A 117 -2.91 9.78 4.75
N PRO A 118 -1.80 9.99 4.01
CA PRO A 118 -1.62 9.35 2.71
C PRO A 118 -1.38 7.85 2.86
N VAL A 119 -1.73 7.08 1.82
CA VAL A 119 -1.39 5.66 1.68
C VAL A 119 -0.43 5.44 0.52
N VAL A 120 0.61 4.64 0.76
CA VAL A 120 1.61 4.22 -0.23
C VAL A 120 1.44 2.73 -0.50
N PHE A 121 1.33 2.38 -1.78
CA PHE A 121 1.34 0.99 -2.22
C PHE A 121 2.79 0.53 -2.37
N GLY A 122 3.37 0.06 -1.25
CA GLY A 122 4.81 -0.17 -1.05
C GLY A 122 5.37 -1.34 -1.86
N GLU A 123 4.51 -2.29 -2.22
CA GLU A 123 4.87 -3.38 -3.13
C GLU A 123 3.68 -3.72 -4.01
N PHE A 124 3.94 -4.00 -5.28
CA PHE A 124 2.97 -4.61 -6.18
C PHE A 124 3.68 -5.27 -7.36
N GLY A 125 3.11 -6.33 -7.91
CA GLY A 125 3.65 -7.00 -9.08
C GLY A 125 2.82 -8.18 -9.54
N VAL A 126 3.27 -8.83 -10.60
CA VAL A 126 2.77 -10.14 -11.02
C VAL A 126 3.92 -11.02 -11.49
N SER A 127 3.93 -12.28 -11.04
CA SER A 127 4.97 -13.23 -11.35
C SER A 127 4.86 -13.74 -12.79
N ALA A 128 6.00 -13.76 -13.49
CA ALA A 128 6.12 -14.38 -14.80
C ALA A 128 6.04 -15.91 -14.76
N LYS A 129 6.10 -16.50 -13.57
CA LYS A 129 6.04 -17.96 -13.35
C LYS A 129 4.61 -18.47 -13.22
N ASP A 130 3.63 -17.58 -13.14
CA ASP A 130 2.23 -17.95 -12.93
C ASP A 130 1.57 -18.49 -14.19
N THR A 131 0.57 -19.36 -13.98
CA THR A 131 -0.14 -19.98 -15.09
C THR A 131 -0.98 -18.94 -15.81
N GLY A 132 -0.84 -18.85 -17.13
CA GLY A 132 -1.55 -17.86 -17.94
C GLY A 132 -0.90 -16.48 -17.98
N TYR A 133 0.27 -16.32 -17.35
CA TYR A 133 1.04 -15.08 -17.44
C TYR A 133 1.38 -14.70 -18.89
N ASN A 134 1.32 -13.39 -19.15
CA ASN A 134 1.94 -12.77 -20.31
C ASN A 134 2.33 -11.32 -19.97
N SER A 135 3.26 -10.74 -20.74
CA SER A 135 3.75 -9.38 -20.50
C SER A 135 2.67 -8.30 -20.62
N SER A 136 1.66 -8.50 -21.48
CA SER A 136 0.54 -7.56 -21.60
C SER A 136 -0.30 -7.51 -20.32
N PHE A 137 -0.43 -8.63 -19.59
CA PHE A 137 -1.11 -8.65 -18.30
C PHE A 137 -0.33 -7.86 -17.25
N ARG A 138 1.00 -8.03 -17.18
CA ARG A 138 1.87 -7.22 -16.31
C ARG A 138 1.69 -5.73 -16.59
N ASP A 139 1.74 -5.33 -17.86
CA ASP A 139 1.53 -3.94 -18.26
C ASP A 139 0.14 -3.42 -17.86
N THR A 140 -0.89 -4.26 -17.97
CA THR A 140 -2.27 -3.94 -17.55
C THR A 140 -2.37 -3.76 -16.04
N LEU A 141 -1.79 -4.65 -15.25
CA LEU A 141 -1.77 -4.55 -13.79
C LEU A 141 -1.05 -3.28 -13.34
N ILE A 142 0.16 -3.02 -13.86
CA ILE A 142 0.94 -1.83 -13.52
C ILE A 142 0.20 -0.56 -13.92
N SER A 143 -0.39 -0.54 -15.13
CA SER A 143 -1.20 0.60 -15.59
C SER A 143 -2.43 0.82 -14.71
N THR A 144 -3.05 -0.25 -14.20
CA THR A 144 -4.20 -0.18 -13.28
C THR A 144 -3.79 0.54 -12.00
N VAL A 145 -2.71 0.10 -11.36
CA VAL A 145 -2.18 0.74 -10.13
C VAL A 145 -1.87 2.22 -10.37
N TYR A 146 -1.13 2.52 -11.44
CA TYR A 146 -0.75 3.89 -11.76
C TYR A 146 -1.93 4.80 -12.13
N ASN A 147 -2.91 4.30 -12.86
CA ASN A 147 -4.10 5.08 -13.20
C ASN A 147 -4.97 5.35 -11.96
N THR A 148 -5.13 4.38 -11.06
CA THR A 148 -5.87 4.56 -9.80
C THR A 148 -5.22 5.63 -8.92
N LEU A 149 -3.89 5.58 -8.77
CA LEU A 149 -3.14 6.61 -8.04
C LEU A 149 -3.23 7.98 -8.71
N LEU A 150 -3.03 8.06 -10.02
CA LEU A 150 -3.12 9.32 -10.75
C LEU A 150 -4.52 9.94 -10.64
N ASN A 151 -5.57 9.12 -10.63
CA ASN A 151 -6.94 9.60 -10.42
C ASN A 151 -7.12 10.15 -8.99
N SER A 152 -6.60 9.45 -7.97
CA SER A 152 -6.59 9.98 -6.59
C SER A 152 -5.81 11.30 -6.50
N THR A 153 -4.62 11.39 -7.10
CA THR A 153 -3.83 12.63 -7.13
C THR A 153 -4.58 13.79 -7.79
N LYS A 154 -5.27 13.55 -8.92
CA LYS A 154 -6.06 14.58 -9.63
C LYS A 154 -7.18 15.16 -8.78
N THR A 155 -7.77 14.37 -7.90
CA THR A 155 -8.84 14.82 -6.99
C THR A 155 -8.32 15.28 -5.63
N GLY A 156 -7.00 15.21 -5.39
CA GLY A 156 -6.39 15.54 -4.10
C GLY A 156 -6.60 14.49 -3.01
N GLY A 157 -6.89 13.24 -3.38
CA GLY A 157 -7.20 12.15 -2.44
C GLY A 157 -5.98 11.55 -1.73
N GLY A 158 -6.23 10.52 -0.92
CA GLY A 158 -5.23 9.88 -0.05
C GLY A 158 -4.15 9.03 -0.75
N GLY A 159 -4.23 8.79 -2.05
CA GLY A 159 -3.25 7.98 -2.79
C GLY A 159 -1.90 8.69 -2.92
N GLY A 160 -0.96 8.36 -2.03
CA GLY A 160 0.33 9.03 -1.88
C GLY A 160 1.45 8.55 -2.82
N GLY A 161 1.34 7.34 -3.36
CA GLY A 161 2.30 6.80 -4.33
C GLY A 161 2.33 5.28 -4.37
N SER A 162 3.26 4.73 -5.17
CA SER A 162 3.55 3.30 -5.19
C SER A 162 5.00 3.00 -5.55
N LEU A 163 5.44 1.80 -5.16
CA LEU A 163 6.76 1.24 -5.43
C LEU A 163 6.58 -0.16 -6.04
N LEU A 164 7.12 -0.34 -7.25
CA LEU A 164 6.95 -1.56 -8.04
C LEU A 164 7.94 -2.63 -7.55
N TRP A 165 7.44 -3.84 -7.29
CA TRP A 165 8.25 -5.00 -6.97
C TRP A 165 8.50 -5.86 -8.22
N GLN A 166 9.73 -6.05 -8.69
CA GLN A 166 10.95 -5.32 -8.32
C GLN A 166 11.83 -5.04 -9.54
N LEU A 167 12.60 -3.96 -9.49
CA LEU A 167 13.50 -3.58 -10.59
C LEU A 167 14.85 -4.26 -10.44
N PHE A 168 15.28 -4.97 -11.49
CA PHE A 168 16.58 -5.64 -11.54
C PHE A 168 17.49 -5.00 -12.59
N PRO A 169 18.82 -4.97 -12.34
CA PRO A 169 19.79 -4.71 -13.39
C PRO A 169 19.91 -5.93 -14.33
N GLU A 170 20.57 -5.76 -15.47
CA GLU A 170 20.92 -6.89 -16.33
C GLU A 170 21.95 -7.82 -15.65
N GLY A 171 21.86 -9.12 -15.92
CA GLY A 171 22.82 -10.11 -15.44
C GLY A 171 22.55 -10.68 -14.04
N THR A 172 21.40 -10.37 -13.43
CA THR A 172 20.96 -10.91 -12.14
C THR A 172 19.80 -11.90 -12.27
N ASP A 173 19.70 -12.59 -13.41
CA ASP A 173 18.60 -13.52 -13.71
C ASP A 173 18.52 -14.67 -12.68
N ASN A 174 19.61 -15.02 -12.00
CA ASN A 174 19.65 -16.03 -10.93
C ASN A 174 18.94 -15.62 -9.63
N MET A 175 18.61 -14.34 -9.47
CA MET A 175 17.88 -13.79 -8.32
C MET A 175 16.39 -13.60 -8.63
N ASP A 176 15.94 -13.89 -9.86
CA ASP A 176 14.58 -13.63 -10.32
C ASP A 176 13.57 -14.54 -9.60
N ASP A 177 12.81 -13.93 -8.70
CA ASP A 177 11.71 -14.56 -7.97
C ASP A 177 10.47 -14.78 -8.86
N GLY A 178 10.44 -14.21 -10.06
CA GLY A 178 9.33 -14.20 -11.02
C GLY A 178 8.80 -12.78 -11.27
N TYR A 179 9.03 -11.85 -10.35
CA TYR A 179 8.55 -10.48 -10.40
C TYR A 179 9.58 -9.51 -11.00
N ALA A 180 10.81 -9.96 -11.26
CA ALA A 180 11.87 -9.08 -11.71
C ALA A 180 11.50 -8.38 -13.03
N ILE A 181 11.76 -7.07 -13.06
CA ILE A 181 11.64 -6.23 -14.25
C ILE A 181 13.01 -5.63 -14.55
N VAL A 182 13.61 -6.15 -15.61
CA VAL A 182 14.84 -5.59 -16.19
C VAL A 182 14.44 -4.60 -17.27
N LEU A 183 14.56 -3.29 -16.98
CA LEU A 183 13.99 -2.21 -17.81
C LEU A 183 14.45 -2.25 -19.28
N PRO A 184 15.75 -2.47 -19.62
CA PRO A 184 16.17 -2.61 -21.02
C PRO A 184 15.52 -3.78 -21.76
N LYS A 185 15.17 -4.86 -21.04
CA LYS A 185 14.49 -6.04 -21.58
C LYS A 185 12.95 -5.91 -21.59
N SER A 186 12.41 -4.86 -20.98
CA SER A 186 10.95 -4.66 -20.77
C SER A 186 10.50 -3.26 -21.26
N PRO A 187 10.65 -2.93 -22.55
CA PRO A 187 10.46 -1.56 -23.05
C PRO A 187 9.03 -1.02 -22.88
N SER A 188 8.00 -1.89 -22.96
CA SER A 188 6.61 -1.49 -22.73
C SER A 188 6.38 -1.08 -21.27
N THR A 189 6.81 -1.92 -20.34
CA THR A 189 6.75 -1.63 -18.90
C THR A 189 7.57 -0.40 -18.53
N ALA A 190 8.79 -0.25 -19.07
CA ALA A 190 9.64 0.92 -18.86
C ALA A 190 8.95 2.22 -19.32
N LYS A 191 8.24 2.19 -20.46
CA LYS A 191 7.47 3.33 -20.95
C LYS A 191 6.30 3.67 -20.01
N ILE A 192 5.60 2.66 -19.47
CA ILE A 192 4.50 2.87 -18.51
C ILE A 192 5.02 3.56 -17.24
N ILE A 193 6.12 3.07 -16.67
CA ILE A 193 6.77 3.66 -15.49
C ILE A 193 7.18 5.11 -15.76
N SER A 194 7.90 5.36 -16.86
CA SER A 194 8.37 6.70 -17.23
C SER A 194 7.21 7.69 -17.43
N LEU A 195 6.14 7.24 -18.08
CA LEU A 195 4.96 8.07 -18.32
C LEU A 195 4.23 8.41 -17.02
N GLN A 196 4.08 7.46 -16.11
CA GLN A 196 3.49 7.71 -14.80
C GLN A 196 4.30 8.75 -14.01
N SER A 197 5.62 8.55 -13.91
CA SER A 197 6.50 9.48 -13.20
C SER A 197 6.42 10.90 -13.77
N THR A 198 6.41 11.03 -15.10
CA THR A 198 6.28 12.33 -15.79
C THR A 198 4.93 13.00 -15.49
N ARG A 199 3.83 12.23 -15.47
CA ARG A 199 2.50 12.74 -15.14
C ARG A 199 2.43 13.23 -13.70
N LEU A 200 2.95 12.47 -12.75
CA LEU A 200 2.97 12.86 -11.33
C LEU A 200 3.81 14.12 -11.10
N ILE A 201 4.99 14.23 -11.73
CA ILE A 201 5.81 15.46 -11.67
C ILE A 201 5.01 16.66 -12.19
N THR A 202 4.36 16.50 -13.35
CA THR A 202 3.53 17.55 -13.94
C THR A 202 2.43 17.99 -12.98
N PHE A 203 1.64 17.06 -12.43
CA PHE A 203 0.59 17.39 -11.45
C PHE A 203 1.16 18.07 -10.20
N ASN A 204 2.21 17.51 -9.61
CA ASN A 204 2.81 18.05 -8.39
C ASN A 204 3.41 19.46 -8.60
N SER A 205 3.92 19.76 -9.80
CA SER A 205 4.42 21.11 -10.14
C SER A 205 3.31 22.15 -10.33
N LEU A 206 2.11 21.73 -10.74
CA LEU A 206 0.94 22.62 -10.92
C LEU A 206 0.17 22.82 -9.60
N CYS A 207 0.27 21.88 -8.68
CA CYS A 207 -0.36 21.95 -7.37
C CYS A 207 0.48 22.78 -6.39
N SER A 208 0.33 24.11 -6.43
CA SER A 208 0.76 24.95 -5.32
C SER A 208 -0.19 24.78 -4.13
N TRP A 209 0.23 24.03 -3.11
CA TRP A 209 -0.19 24.20 -1.71
C TRP A 209 -1.69 24.00 -1.38
N LYS A 210 -2.20 22.78 -1.60
CA LYS A 210 -3.28 22.22 -0.75
C LYS A 210 -2.92 20.82 -0.29
N CYS A 211 -1.74 20.66 0.33
CA CYS A 211 -1.45 19.46 1.11
C CYS A 211 -2.41 19.44 2.31
N HIS A 212 -3.49 18.66 2.20
CA HIS A 212 -4.40 18.39 3.32
C HIS A 212 -3.70 17.53 4.40
N TRP A 213 -2.59 16.89 4.05
CA TRP A 213 -1.83 15.94 4.86
C TRP A 213 -0.75 16.57 5.74
N GLY A 214 -0.96 17.79 6.24
CA GLY A 214 -0.05 18.43 7.19
C GLY A 214 -0.06 17.73 8.56
N CYS A 215 1.11 17.64 9.22
CA CYS A 215 1.39 16.89 10.45
C CYS A 215 0.65 17.32 11.75
N LYS A 216 -0.64 17.69 11.70
CA LYS A 216 -1.44 17.96 12.91
C LYS A 216 -2.59 16.96 13.02
N LYS A 217 -2.27 15.74 13.47
CA LYS A 217 -3.25 14.78 13.97
C LYS A 217 -3.84 15.37 15.26
N LYS A 218 -5.10 15.81 15.25
CA LYS A 218 -5.80 16.26 16.47
C LYS A 218 -6.28 15.04 17.26
N HIS A 219 -6.09 15.06 18.58
CA HIS A 219 -6.47 13.94 19.44
C HIS A 219 -7.98 13.93 19.71
N ALA A 220 -8.58 12.74 19.80
CA ALA A 220 -9.95 12.58 20.32
C ALA A 220 -10.08 12.98 21.81
N LEU A 221 -8.96 13.04 22.54
CA LEU A 221 -8.90 13.49 23.94
C LEU A 221 -8.84 15.02 24.11
N GLU A 222 -8.64 15.80 23.04
CA GLU A 222 -8.69 17.28 23.11
C GLU A 222 -10.12 17.82 23.27
N ASN A 223 -11.15 16.97 23.18
CA ASN A 223 -12.56 17.36 23.31
C ASN A 223 -13.10 17.33 24.75
N HIS A 224 -12.26 17.15 25.78
CA HIS A 224 -12.72 17.08 27.18
C HIS A 224 -12.34 18.26 28.08
N ASP A 225 -11.72 19.31 27.53
CA ASP A 225 -11.45 20.55 28.27
C ASP A 225 -12.18 21.75 27.63
N GLU A 226 -13.50 21.66 27.46
CA GLU A 226 -14.40 22.83 27.39
C GLU A 226 -15.88 22.37 27.35
N LEU A 227 -16.45 22.09 28.53
CA LEU A 227 -17.81 22.43 28.99
C LEU A 227 -18.13 21.77 30.33
#